data_AF-A0ABD7ITV5-F1
#
_entry.id   AF-A0ABD7ITV5-F1
#
_cell.length_a   1.000
_cell.length_b   1.000
_cell.length_c   1.000
_cell.angle_alpha   90.00
_cell.angle_beta   90.00
_cell.angle_gamma   90.00
#
_symmetry.space_group_name_H-M   'P 1'
#
loop_
_entity.id
_entity.type
_entity.pdbx_description
1 polymer ?
#
loop_
_entity_poly.entity_id
_entity_poly.type
_entity_poly.pdbx_seq_one_letter_code
_entity_poly.pdbx_strand_id
1 'polypeptide(L)'
;SSSATKADSTSASSSSAVKAETTSASSSSAVKAETTSASSSSAVKADVTSAVKADVTSAGGKQSVAQIATNVSKNSAIVTTKFAQNYGRKVLAGSVTNTDFSVNDPDYPSGMWIDPDNSHYSYEWLQAKYGGNQIVFSTNRTGDGIVYVTELSASNEVLKQYTLNQNTQVTSAVFDRTIYYNDVYFEMVQSSSNSFVTKYTASEFDNNYYNTLSYFVPKLITQTTYYVDKDGKQITDSNGNPVAAYTQKGLVGQNYTTSDVNVINGYYATAPANSNGVMSPYGEIGASYVKNFHDGVVITYTQTGSDGTMSASIAQNGRVLKTWTSIEPSDPTIMYQLGYTTYGIKNPYIPQTSDIKYVYNKLGNWIVSNPDGSTTSIIYPNDPSNPTKIADSSVPDYPVIAFIPGYVPEDQMGTPLVPVDPDDRTKGYIPPTPSDNGTDTTITYTADKQKGSVSYVDDTTGTTLKTDS
;
A
#
# COMPACT_ATOMS: atom_id res chain seq x y z
N SER A 1 40.98 33.77 6.54
CA SER A 1 41.01 34.89 5.61
C SER A 1 39.76 34.85 4.74
N SER A 2 38.91 35.89 4.88
CA SER A 2 38.00 36.48 3.87
C SER A 2 37.59 35.62 2.67
N SER A 3 36.31 35.45 2.34
CA SER A 3 35.38 36.54 2.06
C SER A 3 33.98 36.00 1.76
N ALA A 4 32.98 36.76 2.20
CA ALA A 4 31.58 36.63 1.81
C ALA A 4 31.34 37.29 0.45
N THR A 5 30.30 36.85 -0.27
CA THR A 5 29.49 37.75 -1.11
C THR A 5 28.03 37.35 -1.05
N LYS A 6 27.20 38.40 -0.97
CA LYS A 6 25.78 38.49 -0.71
C LYS A 6 25.13 39.00 -2.00
N ALA A 7 23.90 38.59 -2.32
CA ALA A 7 22.97 39.41 -3.08
C ALA A 7 21.51 38.95 -2.89
N ASP A 8 20.76 39.83 -2.21
CA ASP A 8 19.29 39.92 -2.14
C ASP A 8 18.69 40.45 -3.45
N SER A 9 17.41 40.15 -3.70
CA SER A 9 16.33 41.11 -4.09
C SER A 9 15.04 40.36 -4.47
N THR A 10 13.98 40.38 -3.64
CA THR A 10 12.78 41.28 -3.64
C THR A 10 11.79 41.05 -4.80
N SER A 11 10.59 40.50 -4.54
CA SER A 11 9.27 41.19 -4.34
C SER A 11 8.58 41.60 -5.67
N ALA A 12 7.26 41.58 -5.94
CA ALA A 12 6.03 41.42 -5.17
C ALA A 12 4.82 41.21 -6.13
N SER A 13 3.77 40.55 -5.62
CA SER A 13 2.31 40.81 -5.70
C SER A 13 1.60 41.37 -6.95
N SER A 14 0.49 40.70 -7.34
CA SER A 14 -0.92 41.21 -7.42
C SER A 14 -1.81 40.17 -8.16
N SER A 15 -2.74 39.46 -7.52
CA SER A 15 -4.13 39.81 -7.14
C SER A 15 -5.09 40.13 -8.29
N SER A 16 -6.10 39.29 -8.50
CA SER A 16 -7.50 39.75 -8.67
C SER A 16 -8.50 38.59 -8.54
N ALA A 17 -9.52 38.84 -7.71
CA ALA A 17 -10.70 38.03 -7.49
C ALA A 17 -11.87 38.63 -8.28
N VAL A 18 -12.83 37.80 -8.72
CA VAL A 18 -14.22 38.23 -8.95
C VAL A 18 -15.17 37.06 -8.61
N LYS A 19 -16.37 37.43 -8.13
CA LYS A 19 -17.32 36.67 -7.31
C LYS A 19 -18.72 36.69 -7.96
N ALA A 20 -19.46 35.57 -7.84
CA ALA A 20 -20.93 35.34 -7.90
C ALA A 20 -21.69 35.73 -9.21
N GLU A 21 -22.87 35.21 -9.60
CA GLU A 21 -24.10 34.73 -8.92
C GLU A 21 -24.81 33.61 -9.76
N THR A 22 -25.26 32.48 -9.20
CA THR A 22 -26.64 32.04 -8.79
C THR A 22 -27.78 32.01 -9.84
N THR A 23 -28.40 30.83 -10.00
CA THR A 23 -29.85 30.45 -9.82
C THR A 23 -30.16 29.15 -10.60
N SER A 24 -30.45 28.01 -9.93
CA SER A 24 -31.76 27.50 -9.48
C SER A 24 -32.53 26.67 -10.52
N ALA A 25 -32.70 25.36 -10.28
CA ALA A 25 -33.97 24.65 -10.48
C ALA A 25 -33.92 23.23 -9.88
N SER A 26 -34.86 22.98 -8.97
CA SER A 26 -35.16 21.74 -8.27
C SER A 26 -35.84 20.70 -9.16
N SER A 27 -35.69 19.42 -8.82
CA SER A 27 -36.84 18.50 -8.76
C SER A 27 -36.55 17.29 -7.86
N SER A 28 -37.27 17.27 -6.75
CA SER A 28 -37.51 16.17 -5.83
C SER A 28 -38.32 15.04 -6.47
N SER A 29 -38.04 13.79 -6.12
CA SER A 29 -39.08 12.78 -5.90
C SER A 29 -38.57 11.64 -5.02
N ALA A 30 -39.03 11.65 -3.78
CA ALA A 30 -39.07 10.49 -2.92
C ALA A 30 -40.17 9.53 -3.42
N VAL A 31 -39.90 8.22 -3.40
CA VAL A 31 -40.94 7.20 -3.25
C VAL A 31 -40.44 6.15 -2.27
N LYS A 32 -41.21 5.98 -1.19
CA LYS A 32 -41.11 4.94 -0.17
C LYS A 32 -42.35 4.06 -0.31
N ALA A 33 -42.14 2.75 -0.47
CA ALA A 33 -43.05 1.59 -0.30
C ALA A 33 -42.52 0.51 -1.26
N GLU A 34 -42.46 -0.79 -0.98
CA GLU A 34 -43.20 -1.59 -0.02
C GLU A 34 -42.43 -2.90 0.20
N THR A 35 -42.55 -3.43 1.42
CA THR A 35 -42.17 -4.78 1.82
C THR A 35 -42.98 -5.83 1.08
N THR A 36 -42.33 -6.85 0.50
CA THR A 36 -42.91 -8.19 0.42
C THR A 36 -41.83 -9.27 0.51
N SER A 37 -41.87 -9.96 1.63
CA SER A 37 -41.25 -11.22 1.92
C SER A 37 -41.73 -12.30 0.95
N ALA A 38 -40.82 -13.08 0.39
CA ALA A 38 -41.14 -14.43 -0.07
C ALA A 38 -39.91 -15.32 0.10
N SER A 39 -39.92 -16.06 1.19
CA SER A 39 -39.10 -17.24 1.40
C SER A 39 -39.41 -18.31 0.35
N SER A 40 -38.38 -18.92 -0.21
CA SER A 40 -38.47 -20.33 -0.63
C SER A 40 -37.11 -20.99 -0.49
N SER A 41 -36.91 -21.57 0.69
CA SER A 41 -35.96 -22.63 0.95
C SER A 41 -36.40 -23.90 0.24
N SER A 42 -35.52 -24.52 -0.53
CA SER A 42 -35.57 -25.98 -0.72
C SER A 42 -34.16 -26.50 -0.99
N ALA A 43 -33.68 -27.22 0.02
CA ALA A 43 -32.42 -27.93 0.07
C ALA A 43 -32.32 -29.03 -0.99
N VAL A 44 -31.12 -29.24 -1.53
CA VAL A 44 -30.69 -30.56 -1.99
C VAL A 44 -29.34 -30.85 -1.35
N LYS A 45 -29.36 -31.94 -0.58
CA LYS A 45 -28.29 -32.56 0.19
C LYS A 45 -27.43 -33.42 -0.73
N ALA A 46 -26.11 -33.28 -0.66
CA ALA A 46 -25.18 -34.31 -1.11
C ALA A 46 -23.94 -34.30 -0.20
N ASP A 47 -23.92 -35.28 0.71
CA ASP A 47 -22.77 -35.70 1.52
C ASP A 47 -21.64 -36.22 0.62
N VAL A 48 -20.41 -35.75 0.81
CA VAL A 48 -19.22 -36.60 0.70
C VAL A 48 -18.22 -36.21 1.80
N THR A 49 -18.22 -37.05 2.82
CA THR A 49 -17.22 -37.19 3.87
C THR A 49 -15.87 -37.59 3.27
N SER A 50 -14.78 -36.93 3.65
CA SER A 50 -13.46 -37.56 3.77
C SER A 50 -12.53 -36.67 4.60
N ALA A 51 -12.29 -37.12 5.83
CA ALA A 51 -11.28 -36.61 6.74
C ALA A 51 -9.89 -37.13 6.33
N VAL A 52 -8.84 -36.30 6.40
CA VAL A 52 -7.52 -36.76 6.83
C VAL A 52 -6.80 -35.65 7.62
N LYS A 53 -6.26 -36.11 8.75
CA LYS A 53 -5.42 -35.50 9.79
C LYS A 53 -4.40 -34.44 9.35
N ALA A 54 -4.25 -33.47 10.24
CA ALA A 54 -3.03 -32.70 10.43
C ALA A 54 -1.90 -33.61 10.94
N ASP A 55 -0.70 -33.43 10.37
CA ASP A 55 0.54 -33.78 11.05
C ASP A 55 1.56 -32.67 10.87
N VAL A 56 2.11 -32.24 12.00
CA VAL A 56 3.19 -31.27 12.12
C VAL A 56 4.50 -32.04 11.98
N THR A 57 5.41 -31.60 11.12
CA THR A 57 6.83 -31.98 11.26
C THR A 57 7.74 -30.87 10.74
N SER A 58 8.48 -30.27 11.67
CA SER A 58 9.65 -29.46 11.36
C SER A 58 10.81 -30.37 10.95
N ALA A 59 11.61 -30.00 9.96
CA ALA A 59 13.07 -30.11 9.97
C ALA A 59 13.65 -29.63 8.64
N GLY A 60 14.68 -28.78 8.72
CA GLY A 60 15.45 -28.34 7.57
C GLY A 60 16.19 -29.49 6.87
N GLY A 61 16.25 -29.41 5.55
CA GLY A 61 17.06 -30.30 4.72
C GLY A 61 17.32 -29.62 3.37
N LYS A 62 18.52 -29.08 3.20
CA LYS A 62 19.03 -28.60 1.92
C LYS A 62 19.10 -29.79 0.95
N GLN A 63 18.25 -29.81 -0.07
CA GLN A 63 18.35 -30.75 -1.19
C GLN A 63 18.91 -29.99 -2.39
N SER A 64 19.97 -30.53 -3.00
CA SER A 64 20.73 -29.89 -4.08
C SER A 64 20.05 -30.12 -5.44
N VAL A 65 20.16 -29.10 -6.31
CA VAL A 65 19.49 -28.95 -7.62
C VAL A 65 19.84 -30.05 -8.64
N ALA A 66 20.82 -30.92 -8.37
CA ALA A 66 21.32 -31.90 -9.33
C ALA A 66 20.52 -33.23 -9.40
N GLN A 67 19.64 -33.53 -8.44
CA GLN A 67 18.94 -34.83 -8.38
C GLN A 67 17.54 -34.86 -9.01
N ILE A 68 17.06 -33.74 -9.55
CA ILE A 68 15.75 -33.64 -10.22
C ILE A 68 15.82 -34.05 -11.70
N ALA A 69 17.02 -34.19 -12.27
CA ALA A 69 17.21 -34.37 -13.72
C ALA A 69 17.12 -35.82 -14.23
N THR A 70 16.85 -36.82 -13.39
CA THR A 70 16.77 -38.23 -13.84
C THR A 70 15.52 -38.92 -13.31
N ASN A 71 14.41 -38.69 -14.00
CA ASN A 71 13.32 -39.65 -14.21
C ASN A 71 12.41 -39.13 -15.34
N VAL A 72 12.98 -39.06 -16.54
CA VAL A 72 12.27 -38.68 -17.75
C VAL A 72 11.62 -39.92 -18.36
N SER A 73 10.32 -40.11 -18.13
CA SER A 73 9.50 -41.04 -18.91
C SER A 73 8.01 -40.74 -18.72
N LYS A 74 7.39 -40.29 -19.82
CA LYS A 74 5.94 -40.23 -20.14
C LYS A 74 5.15 -39.10 -19.49
N ASN A 75 4.58 -38.22 -20.32
CA ASN A 75 3.56 -37.19 -20.05
C ASN A 75 3.46 -36.69 -18.61
N SER A 76 3.80 -35.42 -18.37
CA SER A 76 3.02 -34.44 -17.58
C SER A 76 3.91 -33.29 -17.13
N ALA A 77 3.37 -32.07 -17.26
CA ALA A 77 3.69 -30.88 -16.47
C ALA A 77 5.18 -30.65 -16.16
N ILE A 78 5.83 -29.75 -16.92
CA ILE A 78 6.90 -28.96 -16.31
C ILE A 78 6.27 -28.31 -15.08
N VAL A 79 6.77 -28.77 -13.95
CA VAL A 79 6.19 -28.59 -12.63
C VAL A 79 6.21 -27.09 -12.29
N THR A 80 5.07 -26.42 -12.46
CA THR A 80 4.78 -25.11 -11.89
C THR A 80 4.53 -25.26 -10.39
N THR A 81 5.53 -25.69 -9.59
CA THR A 81 5.36 -25.79 -8.12
C THR A 81 5.82 -24.56 -7.35
N LYS A 82 6.26 -23.50 -8.02
CA LYS A 82 6.68 -22.26 -7.35
C LYS A 82 6.31 -20.98 -8.11
N PHE A 83 5.12 -20.94 -8.72
CA PHE A 83 4.44 -19.65 -8.71
C PHE A 83 4.13 -19.39 -7.24
N ALA A 84 4.82 -18.43 -6.63
CA ALA A 84 4.61 -18.05 -5.24
C ALA A 84 3.19 -17.49 -5.09
N GLN A 85 2.20 -18.37 -5.00
CA GLN A 85 0.87 -18.05 -4.55
C GLN A 85 0.50 -19.01 -3.42
N ASN A 86 0.18 -18.38 -2.29
CA ASN A 86 -0.44 -18.95 -1.10
C ASN A 86 0.47 -19.60 -0.05
N TYR A 87 1.43 -18.86 0.50
CA TYR A 87 1.86 -19.17 1.87
C TYR A 87 0.78 -18.75 2.87
N GLY A 88 -0.16 -19.65 3.13
CA GLY A 88 -0.51 -20.06 4.49
C GLY A 88 -1.14 -19.04 5.46
N ARG A 89 -1.65 -17.88 5.02
CA ARG A 89 -2.46 -17.02 5.91
C ARG A 89 -3.94 -17.31 5.74
N LYS A 90 -4.50 -18.04 6.70
CA LYS A 90 -5.95 -18.24 6.88
C LYS A 90 -6.58 -16.86 7.15
N VAL A 91 -7.53 -16.42 6.34
CA VAL A 91 -8.28 -15.17 6.57
C VAL A 91 -9.74 -15.50 6.88
N LEU A 92 -10.25 -14.93 7.96
CA LEU A 92 -11.67 -14.98 8.34
C LEU A 92 -12.49 -14.11 7.38
N ALA A 93 -13.66 -14.59 6.97
CA ALA A 93 -14.59 -13.83 6.16
C ALA A 93 -15.17 -12.66 6.96
N GLY A 94 -15.04 -11.45 6.44
CA GLY A 94 -15.64 -10.23 6.99
C GLY A 94 -15.26 -9.05 6.11
N SER A 95 -16.14 -8.66 5.19
CA SER A 95 -16.00 -7.41 4.45
C SER A 95 -16.31 -6.27 5.41
N VAL A 96 -15.31 -5.43 5.69
CA VAL A 96 -15.55 -4.10 6.23
C VAL A 96 -15.32 -3.16 5.06
N THR A 97 -16.36 -2.48 4.60
CA THR A 97 -16.24 -1.37 3.65
C THR A 97 -15.56 -0.22 4.37
N ASN A 98 -14.23 -0.23 4.38
CA ASN A 98 -13.44 0.94 4.69
C ASN A 98 -13.23 1.68 3.37
N THR A 99 -13.81 2.88 3.24
CA THR A 99 -13.82 3.69 2.00
C THR A 99 -12.45 4.16 1.55
N ASP A 100 -11.45 4.04 2.42
CA ASP A 100 -10.17 4.72 2.26
C ASP A 100 -9.07 3.77 1.74
N PHE A 101 -9.33 2.45 1.76
CA PHE A 101 -8.57 1.48 0.98
C PHE A 101 -9.17 1.37 -0.41
N SER A 102 -8.34 1.42 -1.45
CA SER A 102 -8.81 1.30 -2.83
C SER A 102 -7.90 0.43 -3.67
N VAL A 103 -8.52 -0.25 -4.64
CA VAL A 103 -7.84 -0.93 -5.73
C VAL A 103 -8.52 -0.47 -7.01
N ASN A 104 -7.75 0.18 -7.87
CA ASN A 104 -8.24 0.80 -9.08
C ASN A 104 -7.39 0.38 -10.27
N ASP A 105 -7.94 0.58 -11.45
CA ASP A 105 -7.16 0.42 -12.67
C ASP A 105 -6.01 1.44 -12.72
N PRO A 106 -4.93 1.09 -13.41
CA PRO A 106 -3.79 1.97 -13.60
C PRO A 106 -4.15 3.16 -14.50
N ASP A 107 -3.34 4.21 -14.41
CA ASP A 107 -3.41 5.32 -15.35
C ASP A 107 -2.98 4.84 -16.74
N TYR A 108 -3.96 4.54 -17.58
CA TYR A 108 -3.69 4.01 -18.91
C TYR A 108 -3.03 5.05 -19.82
N PRO A 109 -2.09 4.65 -20.69
CA PRO A 109 -1.51 5.54 -21.67
C PRO A 109 -2.56 6.15 -22.61
N SER A 110 -2.32 7.40 -23.02
CA SER A 110 -3.19 8.08 -23.97
C SER A 110 -3.32 7.30 -25.28
N GLY A 111 -4.57 7.12 -25.73
CA GLY A 111 -4.89 6.40 -26.97
C GLY A 111 -5.04 4.90 -26.82
N MET A 112 -4.78 4.31 -25.65
CA MET A 112 -5.12 2.92 -25.38
C MET A 112 -6.65 2.77 -25.35
N TRP A 113 -7.17 1.83 -26.14
CA TRP A 113 -8.57 1.41 -26.01
C TRP A 113 -8.75 0.61 -24.72
N ILE A 114 -9.77 0.95 -23.94
CA ILE A 114 -10.10 0.27 -22.69
C ILE A 114 -11.38 -0.51 -22.89
N ASP A 115 -11.41 -1.73 -22.37
CA ASP A 115 -12.60 -2.56 -22.42
C ASP A 115 -13.78 -1.86 -21.74
N PRO A 116 -14.90 -1.60 -22.45
CA PRO A 116 -16.04 -0.91 -21.87
C PRO A 116 -16.80 -1.76 -20.85
N ASP A 117 -16.54 -3.07 -20.77
CA ASP A 117 -17.10 -3.91 -19.72
C ASP A 117 -16.35 -3.66 -18.40
N ASN A 118 -17.03 -3.01 -17.45
CA ASN A 118 -16.47 -2.71 -16.13
C ASN A 118 -16.08 -3.96 -15.32
N SER A 119 -16.57 -5.16 -15.68
CA SER A 119 -16.15 -6.42 -15.07
C SER A 119 -14.79 -6.91 -15.57
N HIS A 120 -14.26 -6.30 -16.63
CA HIS A 120 -12.96 -6.59 -17.21
C HIS A 120 -11.89 -5.61 -16.73
N TYR A 121 -10.64 -6.07 -16.78
CA TYR A 121 -9.43 -5.30 -16.54
C TYR A 121 -8.53 -5.42 -17.77
N SER A 122 -8.29 -4.33 -18.48
CA SER A 122 -7.35 -4.26 -19.59
C SER A 122 -5.92 -4.16 -19.06
N TYR A 123 -5.01 -5.03 -19.50
CA TYR A 123 -3.70 -5.17 -18.86
C TYR A 123 -2.51 -5.19 -19.83
N GLU A 124 -2.75 -5.41 -21.12
CA GLU A 124 -1.72 -5.34 -22.15
C GLU A 124 -2.25 -4.67 -23.42
N TRP A 125 -1.43 -3.81 -24.02
CA TRP A 125 -1.71 -3.16 -25.30
C TRP A 125 -0.55 -3.37 -26.26
N LEU A 126 -0.87 -3.90 -27.44
CA LEU A 126 0.07 -4.14 -28.52
C LEU A 126 -0.31 -3.35 -29.77
N GLN A 127 0.68 -2.96 -30.56
CA GLN A 127 0.49 -2.34 -31.87
C GLN A 127 1.26 -3.10 -32.94
N ALA A 128 0.61 -3.37 -34.07
CA ALA A 128 1.25 -3.97 -35.23
C ALA A 128 2.20 -3.00 -35.92
N LYS A 129 3.33 -3.52 -36.42
CA LYS A 129 4.36 -2.75 -37.13
C LYS A 129 3.84 -2.02 -38.37
N TYR A 130 2.88 -2.62 -39.07
CA TYR A 130 2.31 -2.10 -40.31
C TYR A 130 0.81 -1.89 -40.15
N GLY A 131 0.28 -0.85 -40.78
CA GLY A 131 -1.15 -0.52 -40.75
C GLY A 131 -1.65 0.14 -39.46
N GLY A 132 -0.90 0.05 -38.36
CA GLY A 132 -1.23 0.72 -37.09
C GLY A 132 -2.34 0.04 -36.28
N ASN A 133 -2.91 -1.06 -36.78
CA ASN A 133 -3.88 -1.88 -36.05
C ASN A 133 -3.31 -2.37 -34.71
N GLN A 134 -4.20 -2.60 -33.76
CA GLN A 134 -3.84 -2.75 -32.35
C GLN A 134 -4.54 -3.96 -31.74
N ILE A 135 -4.00 -4.44 -30.63
CA ILE A 135 -4.57 -5.53 -29.85
C ILE A 135 -4.57 -5.09 -28.38
N VAL A 136 -5.70 -5.26 -27.70
CA VAL A 136 -5.80 -5.08 -26.25
C VAL A 136 -6.21 -6.40 -25.63
N PHE A 137 -5.50 -6.80 -24.58
CA PHE A 137 -5.83 -7.95 -23.75
C PHE A 137 -6.48 -7.48 -22.46
N SER A 138 -7.57 -8.16 -22.11
CA SER A 138 -8.30 -7.95 -20.85
C SER A 138 -8.58 -9.28 -20.16
N THR A 139 -8.86 -9.25 -18.86
CA THR A 139 -9.30 -10.42 -18.08
C THR A 139 -10.43 -10.05 -17.12
N ASN A 140 -11.14 -11.04 -16.58
CA ASN A 140 -12.15 -10.79 -15.56
C ASN A 140 -11.51 -10.31 -14.25
N ARG A 141 -12.12 -9.32 -13.61
CA ARG A 141 -11.73 -8.84 -12.27
C ARG A 141 -11.80 -9.91 -11.18
N THR A 142 -12.49 -11.03 -11.45
CA THR A 142 -12.53 -12.22 -10.58
C THR A 142 -11.18 -12.94 -10.48
N GLY A 143 -10.28 -12.75 -11.45
CA GLY A 143 -9.01 -13.46 -11.56
C GLY A 143 -9.14 -14.93 -11.99
N ASP A 144 -10.23 -15.29 -12.67
CA ASP A 144 -10.46 -16.64 -13.19
C ASP A 144 -9.51 -17.06 -14.33
N GLY A 145 -8.76 -16.10 -14.89
CA GLY A 145 -7.78 -16.34 -15.95
C GLY A 145 -8.38 -16.55 -17.34
N ILE A 146 -9.63 -16.14 -17.57
CA ILE A 146 -10.16 -15.97 -18.92
C ILE A 146 -9.46 -14.76 -19.56
N VAL A 147 -9.08 -14.89 -20.82
CA VAL A 147 -8.43 -13.81 -21.59
C VAL A 147 -9.38 -13.34 -22.68
N TYR A 148 -9.60 -12.04 -22.75
CA TYR A 148 -10.31 -11.39 -23.84
C TYR A 148 -9.31 -10.70 -24.75
N VAL A 149 -9.41 -10.95 -26.04
CA VAL A 149 -8.56 -10.33 -27.05
C VAL A 149 -9.43 -9.42 -27.91
N THR A 150 -9.12 -8.14 -27.93
CA THR A 150 -9.80 -7.15 -28.79
C THR A 150 -8.85 -6.67 -29.87
N GLU A 151 -9.18 -6.97 -31.12
CA GLU A 151 -8.48 -6.49 -32.30
C GLU A 151 -9.11 -5.17 -32.76
N LEU A 152 -8.26 -4.18 -33.00
CA LEU A 152 -8.65 -2.79 -33.23
C LEU A 152 -8.00 -2.27 -34.51
N SER A 153 -8.69 -1.34 -35.18
CA SER A 153 -8.08 -0.54 -36.23
C SER A 153 -7.05 0.44 -35.65
N ALA A 154 -6.31 1.13 -36.53
CA ALA A 154 -5.43 2.22 -36.14
C ALA A 154 -6.15 3.41 -35.46
N SER A 155 -7.47 3.52 -35.64
CA SER A 155 -8.33 4.55 -35.03
C SER A 155 -9.13 4.05 -33.83
N ASN A 156 -8.76 2.90 -33.24
CA ASN A 156 -9.46 2.26 -32.11
C ASN A 156 -10.89 1.78 -32.42
N GLU A 157 -11.24 1.55 -33.68
CA GLU A 157 -12.49 0.86 -34.00
C GLU A 157 -12.34 -0.64 -33.71
N VAL A 158 -13.29 -1.22 -32.98
CA VAL A 158 -13.32 -2.66 -32.68
C VAL A 158 -13.60 -3.43 -33.96
N LEU A 159 -12.62 -4.22 -34.39
CA LEU A 159 -12.73 -5.06 -35.59
C LEU A 159 -13.17 -6.47 -35.24
N LYS A 160 -12.64 -7.02 -34.15
CA LYS A 160 -12.96 -8.36 -33.68
C LYS A 160 -12.68 -8.54 -32.20
N GLN A 161 -13.45 -9.39 -31.55
CA GLN A 161 -13.24 -9.79 -30.16
C GLN A 161 -13.26 -11.31 -30.03
N TYR A 162 -12.48 -11.82 -29.08
CA TYR A 162 -12.38 -13.22 -28.73
C TYR A 162 -12.39 -13.41 -27.22
N THR A 163 -12.96 -14.53 -26.79
CA THR A 163 -12.87 -15.01 -25.41
C THR A 163 -12.13 -16.33 -25.41
N LEU A 164 -11.01 -16.38 -24.69
CA LEU A 164 -10.16 -17.56 -24.57
C LEU A 164 -10.24 -18.07 -23.14
N ASN A 165 -10.84 -19.25 -22.98
CA ASN A 165 -10.72 -20.02 -21.75
C ASN A 165 -9.27 -20.49 -21.56
N GLN A 166 -8.92 -20.89 -20.35
CA GLN A 166 -7.60 -21.44 -20.07
C GLN A 166 -7.31 -22.69 -20.92
N ASN A 167 -6.07 -22.83 -21.38
CA ASN A 167 -5.58 -23.87 -22.30
C ASN A 167 -6.28 -23.86 -23.66
N THR A 168 -6.66 -22.69 -24.16
CA THR A 168 -7.27 -22.55 -25.49
C THR A 168 -6.47 -21.59 -26.36
N GLN A 169 -6.72 -21.69 -27.67
CA GLN A 169 -6.13 -20.81 -28.67
C GLN A 169 -7.17 -20.42 -29.71
N VAL A 170 -6.96 -19.30 -30.38
CA VAL A 170 -7.80 -18.86 -31.49
C VAL A 170 -6.98 -18.17 -32.57
N THR A 171 -7.31 -18.42 -33.83
CA THR A 171 -6.71 -17.73 -34.96
C THR A 171 -7.40 -16.38 -35.18
N SER A 172 -6.58 -15.36 -35.38
CA SER A 172 -7.02 -14.01 -35.72
C SER A 172 -7.77 -13.97 -37.06
N ALA A 173 -8.81 -13.15 -37.11
CA ALA A 173 -9.58 -12.86 -38.33
C ALA A 173 -9.08 -11.59 -39.03
N VAL A 174 -8.38 -10.71 -38.31
CA VAL A 174 -7.86 -9.43 -38.82
C VAL A 174 -6.37 -9.52 -39.17
N PHE A 175 -5.57 -10.13 -38.29
CA PHE A 175 -4.12 -10.25 -38.45
C PHE A 175 -3.76 -11.59 -39.09
N ASP A 176 -3.36 -11.55 -40.37
CA ASP A 176 -3.03 -12.76 -41.13
C ASP A 176 -2.02 -13.66 -40.39
N ARG A 177 -2.26 -14.97 -40.40
CA ARG A 177 -1.42 -15.99 -39.77
C ARG A 177 -1.02 -15.67 -38.32
N THR A 178 -1.94 -15.11 -37.54
CA THR A 178 -1.75 -14.77 -36.12
C THR A 178 -2.64 -15.66 -35.25
N ILE A 179 -2.08 -16.17 -34.16
CA ILE A 179 -2.76 -17.04 -33.20
C ILE A 179 -2.56 -16.45 -31.80
N TYR A 180 -3.63 -16.41 -31.03
CA TYR A 180 -3.63 -16.08 -29.61
C TYR A 180 -3.75 -17.35 -28.78
N TYR A 181 -3.02 -17.43 -27.69
CA TYR A 181 -3.01 -18.54 -26.74
C TYR A 181 -3.31 -18.01 -25.33
N ASN A 182 -4.05 -18.80 -24.55
CA ASN A 182 -4.18 -18.63 -23.11
C ASN A 182 -3.73 -19.93 -22.44
N ASP A 183 -2.53 -19.92 -21.84
CA ASP A 183 -1.92 -21.11 -21.22
C ASP A 183 -2.07 -21.11 -19.69
N VAL A 184 -3.20 -20.60 -19.19
CA VAL A 184 -3.54 -20.47 -17.76
C VAL A 184 -2.79 -19.35 -17.06
N TYR A 185 -1.47 -19.29 -17.19
CA TYR A 185 -0.60 -18.36 -16.46
C TYR A 185 -0.08 -17.21 -17.31
N PHE A 186 -0.02 -17.38 -18.62
CA PHE A 186 0.42 -16.37 -19.57
C PHE A 186 -0.42 -16.46 -20.83
N GLU A 187 -0.62 -15.33 -21.46
CA GLU A 187 -1.10 -15.24 -22.83
C GLU A 187 0.09 -15.16 -23.78
N MET A 188 -0.17 -15.49 -25.04
CA MET A 188 0.81 -15.36 -26.09
C MET A 188 0.10 -14.94 -27.38
N VAL A 189 0.68 -13.98 -28.10
CA VAL A 189 0.38 -13.73 -29.51
C VAL A 189 1.55 -14.19 -30.35
N GLN A 190 1.27 -15.05 -31.32
CA GLN A 190 2.26 -15.57 -32.26
C GLN A 190 1.80 -15.31 -33.68
N SER A 191 2.67 -14.73 -34.51
CA SER A 191 2.40 -14.48 -35.92
C SER A 191 3.57 -14.88 -36.80
N SER A 192 3.28 -15.37 -38.00
CA SER A 192 4.30 -15.60 -39.05
C SER A 192 4.32 -14.52 -40.12
N SER A 193 3.39 -13.57 -40.09
CA SER A 193 3.30 -12.47 -41.07
C SER A 193 3.33 -11.08 -40.43
N ASN A 194 3.03 -10.99 -39.14
CA ASN A 194 3.00 -9.74 -38.38
C ASN A 194 4.11 -9.67 -37.34
N SER A 195 4.39 -8.45 -36.89
CA SER A 195 5.20 -8.19 -35.70
C SER A 195 4.55 -7.08 -34.90
N PHE A 196 4.61 -7.19 -33.59
CA PHE A 196 3.93 -6.32 -32.65
C PHE A 196 4.94 -5.71 -31.68
N VAL A 197 4.66 -4.47 -31.26
CA VAL A 197 5.37 -3.80 -30.17
C VAL A 197 4.44 -3.65 -28.98
N THR A 198 4.95 -3.89 -27.79
CA THR A 198 4.23 -3.60 -26.55
C THR A 198 4.18 -2.09 -26.33
N LYS A 199 2.98 -1.56 -26.16
CA LYS A 199 2.73 -0.14 -25.86
C LYS A 199 2.38 0.09 -24.41
N TYR A 200 1.89 -0.95 -23.74
CA TYR A 200 1.55 -0.91 -22.32
C TYR A 200 1.56 -2.31 -21.72
N THR A 201 2.21 -2.43 -20.57
CA THR A 201 2.01 -3.45 -19.53
C THR A 201 2.31 -2.80 -18.18
N ALA A 202 1.99 -3.48 -17.06
CA ALA A 202 2.27 -2.97 -15.73
C ALA A 202 3.76 -3.05 -15.32
N SER A 203 4.57 -3.83 -16.05
CA SER A 203 6.02 -3.90 -15.88
C SER A 203 6.72 -3.01 -16.90
N GLU A 204 8.03 -2.82 -16.76
CA GLU A 204 8.80 -2.25 -17.86
C GLU A 204 8.72 -3.14 -19.11
N PHE A 205 8.69 -2.50 -20.27
CA PHE A 205 8.67 -3.14 -21.58
C PHE A 205 9.64 -2.41 -22.52
N ASP A 206 10.03 -3.10 -23.60
CA ASP A 206 10.84 -2.49 -24.66
C ASP A 206 9.98 -2.13 -25.87
N ASN A 207 10.56 -1.36 -26.78
CA ASN A 207 9.90 -0.87 -27.99
C ASN A 207 10.28 -1.66 -29.26
N ASN A 208 10.74 -2.91 -29.11
CA ASN A 208 11.06 -3.75 -30.26
C ASN A 208 9.82 -4.45 -30.80
N TYR A 209 9.90 -4.81 -32.07
CA TYR A 209 8.86 -5.57 -32.74
C TYR A 209 9.17 -7.06 -32.69
N TYR A 210 8.25 -7.83 -32.16
CA TYR A 210 8.34 -9.28 -32.06
C TYR A 210 7.18 -9.93 -32.80
N ASN A 211 7.47 -11.06 -33.44
CA ASN A 211 6.45 -11.91 -34.05
C ASN A 211 5.78 -12.83 -33.02
N THR A 212 6.45 -13.08 -31.89
CA THR A 212 5.90 -13.79 -30.74
C THR A 212 6.09 -12.95 -29.47
N LEU A 213 5.00 -12.58 -28.81
CA LEU A 213 4.99 -11.90 -27.52
C LEU A 213 4.21 -12.72 -26.52
N SER A 214 4.67 -12.74 -25.27
CA SER A 214 3.96 -13.38 -24.17
C SER A 214 4.08 -12.53 -22.91
N TYR A 215 2.95 -12.38 -22.22
CA TYR A 215 2.85 -11.68 -20.96
C TYR A 215 2.01 -12.49 -19.96
N PHE A 216 2.06 -12.12 -18.68
CA PHE A 216 1.40 -12.90 -17.64
C PHE A 216 -0.06 -12.47 -17.51
N VAL A 217 -0.98 -13.44 -17.55
CA VAL A 217 -2.40 -13.17 -17.30
C VAL A 217 -2.53 -12.68 -15.85
N PRO A 218 -3.08 -11.49 -15.59
CA PRO A 218 -3.21 -10.97 -14.24
C PRO A 218 -3.96 -11.93 -13.33
N LYS A 219 -3.38 -12.19 -12.15
CA LYS A 219 -4.00 -13.02 -11.11
C LYS A 219 -4.51 -12.15 -9.98
N LEU A 220 -5.60 -12.58 -9.36
CA LEU A 220 -6.10 -11.94 -8.15
C LEU A 220 -5.18 -12.29 -6.99
N ILE A 221 -4.56 -11.28 -6.40
CA ILE A 221 -3.67 -11.40 -5.26
C ILE A 221 -4.24 -10.67 -4.05
N THR A 222 -3.74 -11.01 -2.87
CA THR A 222 -4.07 -10.35 -1.61
C THR A 222 -2.90 -9.52 -1.13
N GLN A 223 -3.18 -8.32 -0.65
CA GLN A 223 -2.22 -7.49 0.07
C GLN A 223 -2.76 -7.22 1.47
N THR A 224 -1.88 -7.31 2.47
CA THR A 224 -2.23 -7.11 3.88
C THR A 224 -1.49 -5.90 4.44
N THR A 225 -2.25 -5.02 5.09
CA THR A 225 -1.77 -3.88 5.85
C THR A 225 -1.82 -4.20 7.33
N TYR A 226 -0.68 -4.09 8.00
CA TYR A 226 -0.51 -4.34 9.42
C TYR A 226 -0.31 -3.05 10.19
N TYR A 227 -0.79 -3.06 11.43
CA TYR A 227 -0.60 -1.99 12.39
C TYR A 227 0.19 -2.58 13.57
N VAL A 228 1.43 -2.14 13.72
CA VAL A 228 2.40 -2.75 14.62
C VAL A 228 3.13 -1.70 15.44
N ASP A 229 3.73 -2.11 16.55
CA ASP A 229 4.65 -1.27 17.31
C ASP A 229 6.02 -1.17 16.62
N LYS A 230 6.93 -0.38 17.21
CA LYS A 230 8.32 -0.24 16.75
C LYS A 230 9.10 -1.55 16.66
N ASP A 231 8.67 -2.59 17.38
CA ASP A 231 9.30 -3.91 17.40
C ASP A 231 8.59 -4.90 16.44
N GLY A 232 7.59 -4.42 15.68
CA GLY A 232 6.82 -5.20 14.72
C GLY A 232 5.73 -6.08 15.33
N LYS A 233 5.40 -5.89 16.61
CA LYS A 233 4.32 -6.63 17.28
C LYS A 233 2.98 -5.95 17.11
N GLN A 234 1.92 -6.74 17.11
CA GLN A 234 0.56 -6.22 17.03
C GLN A 234 0.24 -5.33 18.23
N ILE A 235 -0.32 -4.15 17.97
CA ILE A 235 -0.77 -3.20 19.00
C ILE A 235 -2.21 -3.49 19.44
N THR A 236 -2.58 -2.96 20.60
CA THR A 236 -3.94 -3.00 21.13
C THR A 236 -4.55 -1.61 21.17
N ASP A 237 -5.86 -1.50 20.96
CA ASP A 237 -6.62 -0.28 21.12
C ASP A 237 -6.79 0.09 22.62
N SER A 238 -7.47 1.22 22.89
CA SER A 238 -7.76 1.69 24.25
C SER A 238 -8.62 0.74 25.08
N ASN A 239 -9.35 -0.17 24.43
CA ASN A 239 -10.17 -1.18 25.08
C ASN A 239 -9.40 -2.48 25.33
N GLY A 240 -8.10 -2.52 24.98
CA GLY A 240 -7.25 -3.71 25.07
C GLY A 240 -7.47 -4.72 23.94
N ASN A 241 -8.23 -4.38 22.90
CA ASN A 241 -8.45 -5.27 21.77
C ASN A 241 -7.29 -5.16 20.76
N PRO A 242 -6.79 -6.26 20.19
CA PRO A 242 -5.79 -6.20 19.14
C PRO A 242 -6.30 -5.48 17.90
N VAL A 243 -5.49 -4.56 17.37
CA VAL A 243 -5.83 -3.81 16.15
C VAL A 243 -5.65 -4.75 14.97
N ALA A 244 -6.75 -5.00 14.25
CA ALA A 244 -6.78 -5.99 13.19
C ALA A 244 -6.05 -5.51 11.93
N ALA A 245 -5.32 -6.42 11.28
CA ALA A 245 -4.78 -6.16 9.95
C ALA A 245 -5.91 -6.06 8.92
N TYR A 246 -5.72 -5.21 7.91
CA TYR A 246 -6.65 -5.09 6.79
C TYR A 246 -6.12 -5.84 5.58
N THR A 247 -6.99 -6.55 4.86
CA THR A 247 -6.60 -7.27 3.64
C THR A 247 -7.45 -6.82 2.46
N GLN A 248 -6.78 -6.39 1.40
CA GLN A 248 -7.39 -6.04 0.13
C GLN A 248 -7.01 -7.03 -0.97
N LYS A 249 -7.86 -7.10 -2.00
CA LYS A 249 -7.68 -7.97 -3.16
C LYS A 249 -7.64 -7.12 -4.43
N GLY A 250 -6.71 -7.44 -5.32
CA GLY A 250 -6.57 -6.78 -6.61
C GLY A 250 -5.89 -7.67 -7.62
N LEU A 251 -6.10 -7.41 -8.90
CA LEU A 251 -5.36 -8.08 -9.96
C LEU A 251 -3.94 -7.52 -10.04
N VAL A 252 -2.97 -8.37 -10.36
CA VAL A 252 -1.60 -7.93 -10.66
C VAL A 252 -1.62 -6.80 -11.69
N GLY A 253 -0.91 -5.70 -11.41
CA GLY A 253 -0.86 -4.52 -12.26
C GLY A 253 -1.89 -3.43 -11.95
N GLN A 254 -2.85 -3.69 -11.07
CA GLN A 254 -3.77 -2.65 -10.58
C GLN A 254 -3.10 -1.73 -9.55
N ASN A 255 -3.51 -0.47 -9.50
CA ASN A 255 -3.06 0.46 -8.49
C ASN A 255 -3.79 0.19 -7.17
N TYR A 256 -3.11 0.41 -6.05
CA TYR A 256 -3.74 0.41 -4.75
C TYR A 256 -3.36 1.62 -3.91
N THR A 257 -4.27 1.95 -3.00
CA THR A 257 -4.03 2.85 -1.87
C THR A 257 -4.42 2.15 -0.58
N THR A 258 -3.72 2.49 0.49
CA THR A 258 -4.15 2.14 1.84
C THR A 258 -4.83 3.32 2.50
N SER A 259 -5.69 3.04 3.47
CA SER A 259 -6.38 4.07 4.26
C SER A 259 -5.40 5.00 4.96
N ASP A 260 -5.87 6.21 5.24
CA ASP A 260 -5.28 7.05 6.27
C ASP A 260 -5.18 6.26 7.58
N VAL A 261 -4.13 6.53 8.33
CA VAL A 261 -3.81 5.77 9.54
C VAL A 261 -4.89 6.05 10.57
N ASN A 262 -5.45 5.02 11.20
CA ASN A 262 -6.44 5.25 12.24
C ASN A 262 -5.78 5.91 13.45
N VAL A 263 -6.46 6.87 14.06
CA VAL A 263 -6.04 7.40 15.36
C VAL A 263 -6.21 6.30 16.40
N ILE A 264 -5.11 5.90 17.03
CA ILE A 264 -5.12 4.91 18.12
C ILE A 264 -4.71 5.62 19.38
N ASN A 265 -5.61 5.64 20.36
CA ASN A 265 -5.41 6.37 21.60
C ASN A 265 -4.11 5.96 22.30
N GLY A 266 -3.28 6.94 22.62
CA GLY A 266 -1.98 6.76 23.25
C GLY A 266 -0.85 6.37 22.30
N TYR A 267 -1.07 6.42 20.98
CA TYR A 267 -0.05 6.16 19.98
C TYR A 267 -0.06 7.22 18.88
N TYR A 268 1.11 7.52 18.30
CA TYR A 268 1.23 8.23 17.04
C TYR A 268 1.79 7.29 15.97
N ALA A 269 1.28 7.42 14.76
CA ALA A 269 1.57 6.52 13.67
C ALA A 269 2.59 7.10 12.67
N THR A 270 3.36 6.20 12.08
CA THR A 270 4.24 6.47 10.94
C THR A 270 3.78 5.62 9.76
N ALA A 271 3.38 6.29 8.68
CA ALA A 271 3.02 5.65 7.44
C ALA A 271 4.24 5.07 6.72
N PRO A 272 4.13 3.89 6.09
CA PRO A 272 5.22 3.36 5.29
C PRO A 272 5.26 4.02 3.91
N ALA A 273 6.44 4.00 3.28
CA ALA A 273 6.64 4.54 1.94
C ALA A 273 5.83 3.79 0.86
N ASN A 274 5.47 2.52 1.11
CA ASN A 274 4.66 1.68 0.21
C ASN A 274 3.16 1.65 0.58
N SER A 275 2.65 2.70 1.22
CA SER A 275 1.21 2.87 1.52
C SER A 275 0.33 3.03 0.26
N ASN A 276 0.95 3.25 -0.91
CA ASN A 276 0.33 3.21 -2.22
C ASN A 276 1.32 2.58 -3.22
N GLY A 277 0.80 2.05 -4.33
CA GLY A 277 1.63 1.41 -5.36
C GLY A 277 0.83 0.53 -6.30
N VAL A 278 1.51 -0.48 -6.87
CA VAL A 278 0.91 -1.45 -7.81
C VAL A 278 0.80 -2.81 -7.14
N MET A 279 -0.31 -3.50 -7.34
CA MET A 279 -0.52 -4.90 -6.95
C MET A 279 0.52 -5.78 -7.64
N SER A 280 1.44 -6.33 -6.85
CA SER A 280 2.58 -7.08 -7.35
C SER A 280 2.67 -8.46 -6.68
N PRO A 281 2.86 -9.54 -7.46
CA PRO A 281 3.07 -10.89 -6.93
C PRO A 281 4.54 -11.14 -6.54
N TYR A 282 5.43 -10.19 -6.85
CA TYR A 282 6.87 -10.31 -6.62
C TYR A 282 7.24 -9.97 -5.17
N GLY A 283 8.41 -10.41 -4.72
CA GLY A 283 8.92 -10.15 -3.36
C GLY A 283 9.50 -11.39 -2.67
N GLU A 284 9.12 -12.59 -3.11
CA GLU A 284 9.68 -13.84 -2.60
C GLU A 284 10.99 -14.20 -3.35
N ILE A 285 12.12 -14.04 -2.67
CA ILE A 285 13.43 -14.45 -3.20
C ILE A 285 13.42 -15.96 -3.45
N GLY A 286 13.76 -16.35 -4.68
CA GLY A 286 13.74 -17.74 -5.15
C GLY A 286 12.42 -18.17 -5.80
N ALA A 287 11.40 -17.30 -5.85
CA ALA A 287 10.20 -17.55 -6.66
C ALA A 287 10.53 -17.53 -8.15
N SER A 288 9.88 -18.40 -8.92
CA SER A 288 10.15 -18.57 -10.35
C SER A 288 8.92 -18.33 -11.21
N TYR A 289 9.12 -17.67 -12.35
CA TYR A 289 8.09 -17.28 -13.30
C TYR A 289 8.48 -17.81 -14.68
N VAL A 290 7.57 -18.53 -15.33
CA VAL A 290 7.89 -19.32 -16.53
C VAL A 290 7.04 -18.84 -17.71
N LYS A 291 7.70 -18.53 -18.83
CA LYS A 291 7.07 -18.29 -20.14
C LYS A 291 7.41 -19.46 -21.06
N ASN A 292 6.39 -20.09 -21.65
CA ASN A 292 6.58 -21.19 -22.60
C ASN A 292 6.08 -20.75 -23.99
N PHE A 293 6.96 -20.83 -24.98
CA PHE A 293 6.73 -20.32 -26.33
C PHE A 293 6.16 -21.37 -27.29
N HIS A 294 5.80 -22.56 -26.80
CA HIS A 294 5.21 -23.69 -27.55
C HIS A 294 6.06 -24.31 -28.66
N ASP A 295 7.26 -23.80 -28.91
CA ASP A 295 8.25 -24.35 -29.84
C ASP A 295 9.35 -25.16 -29.12
N GLY A 296 9.07 -25.57 -27.88
CA GLY A 296 10.00 -26.24 -26.99
C GLY A 296 10.92 -25.27 -26.24
N VAL A 297 10.85 -23.96 -26.48
CA VAL A 297 11.59 -22.95 -25.74
C VAL A 297 10.81 -22.47 -24.53
N VAL A 298 11.50 -22.43 -23.39
CA VAL A 298 10.98 -21.96 -22.11
C VAL A 298 11.98 -20.98 -21.52
N ILE A 299 11.47 -19.84 -21.03
CA ILE A 299 12.25 -18.87 -20.25
C ILE A 299 11.74 -18.90 -18.82
N THR A 300 12.64 -19.18 -17.88
CA THR A 300 12.36 -19.16 -16.45
C THR A 300 13.09 -17.99 -15.81
N TYR A 301 12.34 -17.07 -15.22
CA TYR A 301 12.85 -16.00 -14.38
C TYR A 301 12.82 -16.46 -12.94
N THR A 302 13.85 -16.16 -12.15
CA THR A 302 13.87 -16.42 -10.71
C THR A 302 14.32 -15.18 -9.98
N GLN A 303 13.51 -14.70 -9.05
CA GLN A 303 13.85 -13.51 -8.26
C GLN A 303 15.04 -13.80 -7.35
N THR A 304 16.09 -12.98 -7.43
CA THR A 304 17.33 -13.15 -6.67
C THR A 304 17.57 -12.03 -5.67
N GLY A 305 16.95 -10.85 -5.88
CA GLY A 305 17.05 -9.69 -5.00
C GLY A 305 15.70 -9.13 -4.55
N SER A 306 15.68 -8.47 -3.40
CA SER A 306 14.51 -7.75 -2.86
C SER A 306 14.17 -6.47 -3.62
N ASP A 307 15.12 -5.97 -4.39
CA ASP A 307 14.99 -4.86 -5.34
C ASP A 307 14.29 -5.27 -6.66
N GLY A 308 14.01 -6.57 -6.83
CA GLY A 308 13.42 -7.11 -8.05
C GLY A 308 14.44 -7.64 -9.06
N THR A 309 15.73 -7.62 -8.72
CA THR A 309 16.76 -8.28 -9.53
C THR A 309 16.41 -9.75 -9.72
N MET A 310 16.51 -10.22 -10.96
CA MET A 310 16.21 -11.61 -11.33
C MET A 310 17.39 -12.29 -12.03
N SER A 311 17.46 -13.61 -11.91
CA SER A 311 18.12 -14.44 -12.90
C SER A 311 17.12 -14.89 -13.97
N ALA A 312 17.59 -15.16 -15.18
CA ALA A 312 16.78 -15.74 -16.25
C ALA A 312 17.53 -16.91 -16.88
N SER A 313 16.82 -18.01 -17.13
CA SER A 313 17.34 -19.17 -17.84
C SER A 313 16.47 -19.48 -19.04
N ILE A 314 17.09 -19.58 -20.22
CA ILE A 314 16.44 -20.08 -21.43
C ILE A 314 16.80 -21.55 -21.65
N ALA A 315 15.78 -22.37 -21.86
CA ALA A 315 15.91 -23.80 -22.13
C ALA A 315 15.19 -24.18 -23.41
N GLN A 316 15.70 -25.18 -24.12
CA GLN A 316 15.03 -25.77 -25.28
C GLN A 316 14.89 -27.28 -25.06
N ASN A 317 13.66 -27.80 -25.20
CA ASN A 317 13.34 -29.22 -25.01
C ASN A 317 13.85 -29.77 -23.67
N GLY A 318 13.72 -28.98 -22.60
CA GLY A 318 14.15 -29.33 -21.25
C GLY A 318 15.65 -29.14 -20.95
N ARG A 319 16.47 -28.76 -21.93
CA ARG A 319 17.90 -28.47 -21.72
C ARG A 319 18.15 -26.98 -21.59
N VAL A 320 18.70 -26.54 -20.46
CA VAL A 320 19.13 -25.15 -20.26
C VAL A 320 20.27 -24.82 -21.23
N LEU A 321 20.10 -23.75 -22.00
CA LEU A 321 21.07 -23.29 -23.00
C LEU A 321 21.93 -22.14 -22.46
N LYS A 322 21.31 -21.20 -21.75
CA LYS A 322 21.97 -20.04 -21.17
C LYS A 322 21.25 -19.59 -19.91
N THR A 323 22.03 -19.11 -18.95
CA THR A 323 21.55 -18.44 -17.74
C THR A 323 22.22 -17.07 -17.63
N TRP A 324 21.42 -16.06 -17.35
CA TRP A 324 21.83 -14.74 -16.89
C TRP A 324 21.56 -14.67 -15.39
N THR A 325 22.58 -14.38 -14.59
CA THR A 325 22.51 -14.49 -13.13
C THR A 325 21.97 -13.23 -12.46
N SER A 326 21.99 -12.11 -13.16
CA SER A 326 21.54 -10.80 -12.66
C SER A 326 21.00 -9.99 -13.83
N ILE A 327 19.74 -9.59 -13.73
CA ILE A 327 19.03 -8.69 -14.64
C ILE A 327 18.22 -7.77 -13.74
N GLU A 328 18.58 -6.49 -13.70
CA GLU A 328 17.84 -5.47 -12.95
C GLU A 328 16.54 -5.12 -13.68
N PRO A 329 15.50 -4.63 -12.99
CA PRO A 329 14.25 -4.21 -13.64
C PRO A 329 14.50 -3.19 -14.76
N SER A 330 15.41 -2.24 -14.56
CA SER A 330 15.77 -1.17 -15.50
C SER A 330 16.69 -1.60 -16.65
N ASP A 331 17.20 -2.83 -16.64
CA ASP A 331 18.11 -3.29 -17.69
C ASP A 331 17.40 -3.33 -19.05
N PRO A 332 18.11 -3.01 -20.14
CA PRO A 332 17.56 -3.16 -21.49
C PRO A 332 17.28 -4.65 -21.78
N THR A 333 16.32 -4.91 -22.66
CA THR A 333 16.03 -6.28 -23.11
C THR A 333 17.25 -6.94 -23.73
N ILE A 334 17.59 -8.12 -23.24
CA ILE A 334 18.66 -8.94 -23.79
C ILE A 334 18.09 -9.74 -24.96
N MET A 335 18.69 -9.61 -26.13
CA MET A 335 18.29 -10.37 -27.32
C MET A 335 19.12 -11.65 -27.43
N TYR A 336 18.47 -12.82 -27.42
CA TYR A 336 19.13 -14.12 -27.56
C TYR A 336 18.66 -14.84 -28.81
N GLN A 337 19.58 -15.05 -29.76
CA GLN A 337 19.31 -15.78 -31.00
C GLN A 337 19.37 -17.29 -30.77
N LEU A 338 18.33 -18.02 -31.18
CA LEU A 338 18.31 -19.47 -31.22
C LEU A 338 17.77 -19.93 -32.59
N GLY A 339 18.68 -20.38 -33.45
CA GLY A 339 18.37 -20.65 -34.84
C GLY A 339 17.95 -19.36 -35.57
N TYR A 340 16.76 -19.36 -36.15
CA TYR A 340 16.20 -18.20 -36.87
C TYR A 340 15.34 -17.28 -36.00
N THR A 341 15.06 -17.67 -34.75
CA THR A 341 14.21 -16.90 -33.83
C THR A 341 15.08 -16.15 -32.82
N THR A 342 14.73 -14.90 -32.54
CA THR A 342 15.34 -14.10 -31.47
C THR A 342 14.37 -14.00 -30.31
N TYR A 343 14.82 -14.33 -29.10
CA TYR A 343 14.05 -14.23 -27.86
C TYR A 343 14.48 -12.98 -27.09
N GLY A 344 13.52 -12.17 -26.65
CA GLY A 344 13.75 -11.05 -25.75
C GLY A 344 13.70 -11.51 -24.29
N ILE A 345 14.75 -11.25 -23.52
CA ILE A 345 14.81 -11.49 -22.09
C ILE A 345 14.77 -10.13 -21.39
N LYS A 346 13.58 -9.73 -20.94
CA LYS A 346 13.33 -8.55 -20.10
C LYS A 346 12.86 -9.01 -18.72
N ASN A 347 13.32 -8.33 -17.67
CA ASN A 347 12.89 -8.59 -16.30
C ASN A 347 11.39 -8.24 -16.16
N PRO A 348 10.50 -9.19 -15.81
CA PRO A 348 9.06 -8.93 -15.70
C PRO A 348 8.65 -8.27 -14.37
N TYR A 349 9.61 -7.92 -13.51
CA TYR A 349 9.35 -7.39 -12.18
C TYR A 349 8.44 -6.15 -12.20
N ILE A 350 7.40 -6.21 -11.37
CA ILE A 350 6.60 -5.07 -10.94
C ILE A 350 7.04 -4.80 -9.50
N PRO A 351 7.39 -3.55 -9.12
CA PRO A 351 7.79 -3.21 -7.75
C PRO A 351 6.92 -3.89 -6.71
N GLN A 352 7.55 -4.66 -5.81
CA GLN A 352 6.83 -5.44 -4.81
C GLN A 352 6.06 -4.54 -3.84
N THR A 353 4.92 -5.02 -3.37
CA THR A 353 4.04 -4.26 -2.47
C THR A 353 3.45 -5.13 -1.35
N SER A 354 4.05 -6.29 -1.08
CA SER A 354 3.70 -7.13 0.08
C SER A 354 4.23 -6.53 1.40
N ASP A 355 3.50 -6.76 2.49
CA ASP A 355 3.81 -6.36 3.88
C ASP A 355 3.84 -4.84 4.16
N ILE A 356 2.72 -4.17 3.91
CA ILE A 356 2.52 -2.77 4.32
C ILE A 356 2.40 -2.72 5.84
N LYS A 357 3.29 -1.96 6.50
CA LYS A 357 3.33 -1.87 7.96
C LYS A 357 3.27 -0.41 8.41
N TYR A 358 2.19 -0.04 9.07
CA TYR A 358 2.11 1.19 9.84
C TYR A 358 2.71 0.95 11.21
N VAL A 359 3.67 1.79 11.59
CA VAL A 359 4.33 1.70 12.88
C VAL A 359 3.69 2.69 13.84
N TYR A 360 3.19 2.21 14.97
CA TYR A 360 2.61 3.00 16.04
C TYR A 360 3.58 3.06 17.21
N ASN A 361 3.99 4.27 17.53
CA ASN A 361 4.86 4.57 18.66
C ASN A 361 3.99 5.10 19.80
N LYS A 362 4.30 4.70 21.03
CA LYS A 362 3.57 5.21 22.20
C LYS A 362 3.80 6.70 22.33
N LEU A 363 2.74 7.43 22.68
CA LEU A 363 2.84 8.81 23.10
C LEU A 363 3.53 8.89 24.47
N GLY A 364 4.30 9.96 24.65
CA GLY A 364 4.82 10.37 25.95
C GLY A 364 3.73 10.94 26.85
N ASN A 365 4.15 11.34 28.03
CA ASN A 365 3.30 11.86 29.09
C ASN A 365 3.84 13.16 29.63
N TRP A 366 2.96 14.05 30.09
CA TRP A 366 3.35 15.06 31.05
C TRP A 366 3.49 14.40 32.42
N ILE A 367 4.72 14.42 32.97
CA ILE A 367 5.03 13.92 34.30
C ILE A 367 5.08 15.10 35.25
N VAL A 368 4.02 15.26 36.03
CA VAL A 368 3.86 16.40 36.96
C VAL A 368 4.31 15.98 38.35
N SER A 369 5.35 16.64 38.87
CA SER A 369 5.85 16.46 40.23
C SER A 369 5.20 17.47 41.17
N ASN A 370 4.31 16.99 42.03
CA ASN A 370 3.52 17.82 42.94
C ASN A 370 4.31 18.19 44.21
N PRO A 371 3.96 19.30 44.89
CA PRO A 371 4.63 19.73 46.12
C PRO A 371 4.53 18.75 47.30
N ASP A 372 3.51 17.88 47.31
CA ASP A 372 3.33 16.83 48.32
C ASP A 372 4.24 15.61 48.09
N GLY A 373 5.08 15.64 47.05
CA GLY A 373 5.98 14.57 46.66
C GLY A 373 5.33 13.50 45.77
N SER A 374 4.04 13.61 45.46
CA SER A 374 3.37 12.72 44.51
C SER A 374 3.71 13.08 43.07
N THR A 375 3.62 12.10 42.16
CA THR A 375 3.72 12.33 40.73
C THR A 375 2.43 11.93 40.03
N THR A 376 2.00 12.73 39.06
CA THR A 376 0.86 12.42 38.19
C THR A 376 1.33 12.34 36.75
N SER A 377 0.80 11.37 36.00
CA SER A 377 1.13 11.17 34.59
C SER A 377 -0.11 11.41 33.75
N ILE A 378 0.01 12.29 32.76
CA ILE A 378 -1.05 12.64 31.83
C ILE A 378 -0.54 12.35 30.42
N ILE A 379 -1.11 11.36 29.75
CA ILE A 379 -0.72 11.02 28.37
C ILE A 379 -1.03 12.20 27.43
N TYR A 380 -0.18 12.41 26.43
CA TYR A 380 -0.50 13.40 25.40
C TYR A 380 -1.79 13.03 24.68
N PRO A 381 -2.72 13.98 24.48
CA PRO A 381 -3.94 13.73 23.73
C PRO A 381 -3.60 13.53 22.25
N ASN A 382 -4.25 12.59 21.59
CA ASN A 382 -4.14 12.39 20.15
C ASN A 382 -4.87 13.49 19.37
N ASP A 383 -4.32 13.93 18.24
CA ASP A 383 -5.09 14.72 17.28
C ASP A 383 -6.18 13.82 16.65
N PRO A 384 -7.47 14.18 16.77
CA PRO A 384 -8.57 13.34 16.29
C PRO A 384 -8.62 13.22 14.76
N SER A 385 -7.96 14.13 14.04
CA SER A 385 -7.91 14.21 12.58
C SER A 385 -6.56 13.81 12.00
N ASN A 386 -5.52 13.73 12.83
CA ASN A 386 -4.17 13.42 12.38
C ASN A 386 -3.49 12.36 13.26
N PRO A 387 -3.40 11.10 12.80
CA PRO A 387 -2.82 10.00 13.57
C PRO A 387 -1.31 10.14 13.84
N THR A 388 -0.64 11.11 13.22
CA THR A 388 0.81 11.35 13.37
C THR A 388 1.12 12.41 14.42
N LYS A 389 0.10 13.07 14.99
CA LYS A 389 0.24 14.25 15.85
C LYS A 389 -0.52 14.09 17.17
N ILE A 390 -0.09 14.89 18.14
CA ILE A 390 -0.88 15.17 19.35
C ILE A 390 -1.87 16.30 19.06
N ALA A 391 -2.96 16.37 19.83
CA ALA A 391 -3.95 17.42 19.70
C ALA A 391 -3.34 18.79 20.04
N ASP A 392 -3.90 19.83 19.43
CA ASP A 392 -3.61 21.21 19.80
C ASP A 392 -4.34 21.60 21.10
N SER A 393 -3.76 22.49 21.90
CA SER A 393 -4.37 22.98 23.15
C SER A 393 -5.74 23.67 22.98
N SER A 394 -6.12 24.03 21.75
CA SER A 394 -7.41 24.61 21.41
C SER A 394 -8.56 23.59 21.31
N VAL A 395 -8.28 22.29 21.32
CA VAL A 395 -9.37 21.28 21.27
C VAL A 395 -10.19 21.30 22.56
N PRO A 396 -11.50 21.00 22.50
CA PRO A 396 -12.32 20.82 23.69
C PRO A 396 -11.72 19.74 24.61
N ASP A 397 -11.88 19.93 25.92
CA ASP A 397 -11.44 19.00 26.96
C ASP A 397 -9.92 18.69 26.96
N TYR A 398 -9.10 19.59 26.40
CA TYR A 398 -7.64 19.46 26.48
C TYR A 398 -7.18 19.42 27.94
N PRO A 399 -6.27 18.51 28.32
CA PRO A 399 -5.81 18.39 29.70
C PRO A 399 -5.17 19.68 30.21
N VAL A 400 -5.41 20.01 31.48
CA VAL A 400 -4.80 21.17 32.15
C VAL A 400 -3.96 20.72 33.32
N ILE A 401 -2.88 21.45 33.60
CA ILE A 401 -2.11 21.30 34.82
C ILE A 401 -2.84 22.03 35.94
N ALA A 402 -3.08 21.35 37.06
CA ALA A 402 -3.89 21.89 38.15
C ALA A 402 -3.28 23.17 38.75
N PHE A 403 -4.11 23.95 39.44
CA PHE A 403 -3.63 25.03 40.28
C PHE A 403 -3.41 24.54 41.71
N ILE A 404 -2.24 24.87 42.28
CA ILE A 404 -1.92 24.59 43.68
C ILE A 404 -1.60 25.92 44.38
N PRO A 405 -2.36 26.32 45.42
CA PRO A 405 -2.11 27.57 46.13
C PRO A 405 -0.68 27.67 46.67
N GLY A 406 0.00 28.80 46.38
CA GLY A 406 1.37 29.06 46.81
C GLY A 406 2.46 28.46 45.92
N TYR A 407 2.09 27.87 44.76
CA TYR A 407 3.02 27.28 43.81
C TYR A 407 2.69 27.66 42.36
N VAL A 408 3.72 27.72 41.52
CA VAL A 408 3.63 27.93 40.07
C VAL A 408 4.22 26.71 39.36
N PRO A 409 3.50 26.07 38.42
CA PRO A 409 4.07 25.00 37.62
C PRO A 409 5.03 25.59 36.57
N GLU A 410 6.16 24.93 36.43
CA GLU A 410 7.23 25.26 35.50
C GLU A 410 7.48 24.05 34.59
N ASP A 411 7.85 24.32 33.33
CA ASP A 411 8.31 23.30 32.40
C ASP A 411 9.70 22.75 32.80
N GLN A 412 10.17 21.76 32.04
CA GLN A 412 11.49 21.14 32.22
C GLN A 412 12.69 22.11 32.10
N MET A 413 12.49 23.32 31.58
CA MET A 413 13.51 24.38 31.49
C MET A 413 13.42 25.38 32.65
N GLY A 414 12.46 25.22 33.58
CA GLY A 414 12.19 26.16 34.65
C GLY A 414 11.37 27.38 34.20
N THR A 415 10.70 27.31 33.05
CA THR A 415 9.86 28.40 32.56
C THR A 415 8.46 28.25 33.16
N PRO A 416 7.91 29.29 33.82
CA PRO A 416 6.54 29.26 34.31
C PRO A 416 5.52 29.00 33.20
N LEU A 417 4.58 28.08 33.44
CA LEU A 417 3.50 27.78 32.50
C LEU A 417 2.49 28.93 32.43
N VAL A 418 1.81 29.03 31.29
CA VAL A 418 0.78 30.04 31.05
C VAL A 418 -0.56 29.57 31.63
N PRO A 419 -1.25 30.38 32.45
CA PRO A 419 -2.61 30.07 32.90
C PRO A 419 -3.57 29.92 31.73
N VAL A 420 -4.52 28.99 31.83
CA VAL A 420 -5.62 28.87 30.86
C VAL A 420 -6.44 30.16 30.81
N ASP A 421 -6.67 30.75 31.99
CA ASP A 421 -7.30 32.06 32.16
C ASP A 421 -6.34 32.97 32.96
N PRO A 422 -5.82 34.07 32.35
CA PRO A 422 -4.91 35.00 33.03
C PRO A 422 -5.49 35.66 34.29
N ASP A 423 -6.82 35.80 34.37
CA ASP A 423 -7.51 36.44 35.49
C ASP A 423 -7.98 35.43 36.55
N ASP A 424 -8.06 34.15 36.20
CA ASP A 424 -8.46 33.06 37.09
C ASP A 424 -7.53 31.84 36.99
N ARG A 425 -6.48 31.84 37.82
CA ARG A 425 -5.54 30.71 37.90
C ARG A 425 -6.18 29.41 38.35
N THR A 426 -7.36 29.41 38.97
CA THR A 426 -8.03 28.16 39.41
C THR A 426 -8.48 27.27 38.25
N LYS A 427 -8.51 27.82 37.02
CA LYS A 427 -8.71 27.08 35.77
C LYS A 427 -7.51 26.23 35.36
N GLY A 428 -6.38 26.36 36.04
CA GLY A 428 -5.15 25.62 35.75
C GLY A 428 -4.29 26.28 34.67
N TYR A 429 -3.32 25.52 34.18
CA TYR A 429 -2.29 25.97 33.25
C TYR A 429 -2.23 25.09 32.01
N ILE A 430 -1.90 25.71 30.87
CA ILE A 430 -1.74 25.01 29.61
C ILE A 430 -0.44 24.20 29.67
N PRO A 431 -0.48 22.85 29.54
CA PRO A 431 0.71 22.03 29.47
C PRO A 431 1.61 22.45 28.29
N PRO A 432 2.95 22.36 28.42
CA PRO A 432 3.85 22.67 27.34
C PRO A 432 3.70 21.66 26.18
N THR A 433 3.81 22.16 24.95
CA THR A 433 3.87 21.28 23.76
C THR A 433 5.22 20.54 23.76
N PRO A 434 5.23 19.20 23.73
CA PRO A 434 6.46 18.43 23.67
C PRO A 434 7.19 18.65 22.34
N SER A 435 8.52 18.59 22.36
CA SER A 435 9.33 18.63 21.14
C SER A 435 9.36 17.28 20.39
N ASP A 436 9.06 16.19 21.10
CA ASP A 436 8.95 14.83 20.56
C ASP A 436 7.73 14.14 21.19
N ASN A 437 6.84 13.64 20.34
CA ASN A 437 5.60 13.01 20.77
C ASN A 437 5.83 11.71 21.56
N GLY A 438 6.99 11.06 21.42
CA GLY A 438 7.31 9.79 22.08
C GLY A 438 8.03 9.92 23.42
N THR A 439 8.37 11.13 23.86
CA THR A 439 9.12 11.36 25.11
C THR A 439 8.29 12.08 26.15
N ASP A 440 8.52 11.74 27.41
CA ASP A 440 7.84 12.38 28.53
C ASP A 440 8.36 13.82 28.73
N THR A 441 7.46 14.72 29.12
CA THR A 441 7.77 16.11 29.49
C THR A 441 7.56 16.30 30.98
N THR A 442 8.60 16.74 31.69
CA THR A 442 8.51 16.97 33.14
C THR A 442 7.96 18.36 33.45
N ILE A 443 7.09 18.43 34.46
CA ILE A 443 6.53 19.66 35.00
C ILE A 443 6.74 19.64 36.52
N THR A 444 7.24 20.73 37.08
CA THR A 444 7.51 20.86 38.52
C THR A 444 6.84 22.09 39.09
N TYR A 445 6.32 21.99 40.31
CA TYR A 445 5.80 23.16 41.03
C TYR A 445 6.89 23.84 41.84
N THR A 446 7.13 25.11 41.54
CA THR A 446 8.05 25.97 42.30
C THR A 446 7.24 26.86 43.25
N ALA A 447 7.67 26.93 44.51
CA ALA A 447 6.97 27.73 45.51
C ALA A 447 7.02 29.23 45.15
N ASP A 448 5.90 29.92 45.33
CA ASP A 448 5.80 31.36 45.12
C ASP A 448 6.82 32.11 45.98
N LYS A 449 7.41 33.16 45.42
CA LYS A 449 8.24 34.09 46.19
C LYS A 449 7.34 34.88 47.13
N GLN A 450 7.33 34.51 48.40
CA GLN A 450 6.63 35.24 49.44
C GLN A 450 7.54 36.32 50.03
N LYS A 451 6.95 37.48 50.34
CA LYS A 451 7.58 38.52 51.16
C LYS A 451 6.81 38.62 52.46
N GLY A 452 7.51 38.43 53.58
CA GLY A 452 6.98 38.69 54.90
C GLY A 452 7.41 40.07 55.38
N SER A 453 6.60 40.71 56.22
CA SER A 453 7.03 41.91 56.96
C SER A 453 6.66 41.77 58.43
N VAL A 454 7.47 42.38 59.29
CA VAL A 454 7.27 42.40 60.74
C VAL A 454 7.09 43.85 61.16
N SER A 455 5.91 44.17 61.68
CA SER A 455 5.61 45.48 62.24
C SER A 455 5.69 45.45 63.77
N TYR A 456 6.51 46.33 64.35
CA TYR A 456 6.59 46.57 65.78
C TYR A 456 5.59 47.67 66.14
N VAL A 457 4.69 47.38 67.06
CA VAL A 457 3.60 48.29 67.46
C VAL A 457 3.71 48.58 68.94
N ASP A 458 3.58 49.85 69.30
CA ASP A 458 3.50 50.28 70.69
C ASP A 458 2.17 49.83 71.32
N ASP A 459 2.24 49.12 72.43
CA ASP A 459 1.08 48.45 73.05
C ASP A 459 0.10 49.40 73.74
N THR A 460 0.54 50.62 74.02
CA THR A 460 -0.20 51.61 74.80
C THR A 460 -0.86 52.63 73.88
N THR A 461 -0.21 52.98 72.77
CA THR A 461 -0.66 53.99 71.81
C THR A 461 -1.19 53.38 70.51
N GLY A 462 -0.89 52.12 70.22
CA GLY A 462 -1.24 51.45 68.96
C GLY A 462 -0.42 51.93 67.76
N THR A 463 0.63 52.73 67.97
CA THR A 463 1.42 53.33 66.91
C THR A 463 2.44 52.33 66.35
N THR A 464 2.52 52.16 65.03
CA THR A 464 3.58 51.36 64.41
C THR A 464 4.91 52.09 64.54
N LEU A 465 5.84 51.50 65.31
CA LEU A 465 7.17 52.05 65.59
C LEU A 465 8.14 51.78 64.44
N LYS A 466 8.03 50.60 63.82
CA LYS A 466 8.93 50.15 62.75
C LYS A 466 8.29 49.01 61.95
N THR A 467 8.55 48.94 60.65
CA THR A 467 8.25 47.75 59.84
C THR A 467 9.52 47.30 59.14
N ASP A 468 9.89 46.03 59.35
CA ASP A 468 10.98 45.36 58.64
C ASP A 468 10.37 44.47 57.54
N SER A 469 10.94 44.48 56.33
CA SER A 469 10.43 43.77 55.14
C SER A 469 11.52 43.00 54.43
#